data_AF-A0AAU8EQM6-F1
#
_entry.id   AF-A0AAU8EQM6-F1
#
_cell.length_a   1.000
_cell.length_b   1.000
_cell.length_c   1.000
_cell.angle_alpha   90.00
_cell.angle_beta   90.00
_cell.angle_gamma   90.00
#
_symmetry.space_group_name_H-M   'P 1'
#
loop_
_entity.id
_entity.type
_entity.pdbx_description
1 polymer ?
#
loop_
_entity_poly.entity_id
_entity_poly.type
_entity_poly.pdbx_seq_one_letter_code
_entity_poly.pdbx_strand_id
1 'polypeptide(L)'
;MIQQAVSDEVRERSDLDWKRELPHGNSEETRDEFTKDVAAMANSGGGTIVFGVEEDRSTSAARTIVGASSWDDSRQRTLRTWAFNSIHPPVHGLEFALIQEDGVEVILLNAQASADTPHLIIMNGSFRAPRREGAGTVYMSEREIESHYRTSV
;
A
#
# COMPACT_ATOMS: atom_id res chain seq x y z
N MET A 1 19.30 3.80 4.62
CA MET A 1 18.60 2.49 4.52
C MET A 1 17.99 2.32 3.14
N ILE A 2 17.24 3.31 2.65
CA ILE A 2 16.67 3.29 1.30
C ILE A 2 17.76 3.37 0.23
N GLN A 3 18.82 4.15 0.47
CA GLN A 3 19.95 4.22 -0.46
C GLN A 3 20.61 2.85 -0.70
N GLN A 4 20.72 2.04 0.35
CA GLN A 4 21.23 0.67 0.23
C GLN A 4 20.26 -0.22 -0.56
N ALA A 5 18.95 -0.08 -0.34
CA ALA A 5 17.94 -0.83 -1.09
C ALA A 5 17.97 -0.51 -2.60
N VAL A 6 18.23 0.75 -2.96
CA VAL A 6 18.46 1.15 -4.36
C VAL A 6 19.78 0.57 -4.89
N SER A 7 20.86 0.65 -4.12
CA SER A 7 22.16 0.09 -4.53
C SER A 7 22.13 -1.43 -4.73
N ASP A 8 21.30 -2.14 -3.95
CA ASP A 8 21.16 -3.60 -4.01
C ASP A 8 20.04 -4.05 -4.97
N GLU A 9 19.42 -3.12 -5.69
CA GLU A 9 18.29 -3.37 -6.60
C GLU A 9 17.17 -4.21 -5.92
N VAL A 10 16.81 -3.85 -4.69
CA VAL A 10 15.82 -4.57 -3.90
C VAL A 10 14.48 -4.56 -4.64
N ARG A 11 14.05 -5.75 -5.03
CA ARG A 11 12.78 -5.97 -5.74
C ARG A 11 11.58 -5.88 -4.82
N GLU A 12 10.47 -5.41 -5.38
CA GLU A 12 9.17 -5.53 -4.76
C GLU A 12 8.84 -6.98 -4.41
N ARG A 13 8.06 -7.12 -3.36
CA ARG A 13 7.61 -8.41 -2.83
C ARG A 13 6.17 -8.27 -2.36
N SER A 14 5.63 -9.35 -1.80
CA SER A 14 4.29 -9.30 -1.21
C SER A 14 4.17 -8.28 -0.08
N ASP A 15 5.27 -8.02 0.65
CA ASP A 15 5.33 -7.15 1.83
C ASP A 15 6.01 -5.79 1.58
N LEU A 16 6.43 -5.51 0.35
CA LEU A 16 7.17 -4.29 -0.01
C LEU A 16 6.76 -3.80 -1.39
N ASP A 17 6.40 -2.52 -1.46
CA ASP A 17 5.94 -1.84 -2.67
C ASP A 17 6.68 -0.51 -2.83
N TRP A 18 7.26 -0.24 -4.00
CA TRP A 18 7.98 0.98 -4.31
C TRP A 18 7.09 1.89 -5.14
N LYS A 19 6.80 3.09 -4.63
CA LYS A 19 5.99 4.09 -5.32
C LYS A 19 6.79 5.36 -5.51
N ARG A 20 6.81 5.86 -6.74
CA ARG A 20 7.52 7.10 -7.09
C ARG A 20 6.95 8.30 -6.32
N GLU A 21 5.62 8.42 -6.25
CA GLU A 21 4.94 9.59 -5.72
C GLU A 21 3.85 9.19 -4.73
N LEU A 22 3.55 10.08 -3.79
CA LEU A 22 2.36 9.97 -2.96
C LEU A 22 1.08 10.06 -3.83
N PRO A 23 -0.01 9.38 -3.43
CA PRO A 23 -1.32 9.62 -4.01
C PRO A 23 -1.70 11.09 -3.85
N HIS A 24 -1.81 11.80 -4.96
CA HIS A 24 -2.08 13.23 -5.02
C HIS A 24 -3.38 13.53 -5.79
N GLY A 25 -3.93 14.71 -5.57
CA GLY A 25 -5.27 15.05 -6.08
C GLY A 25 -6.38 14.33 -5.32
N ASN A 26 -7.58 14.33 -5.90
CA ASN A 26 -8.82 13.78 -5.32
C ASN A 26 -9.64 12.98 -6.35
N SER A 27 -9.00 12.39 -7.36
CA SER A 27 -9.70 11.51 -8.31
C SER A 27 -10.08 10.20 -7.63
N GLU A 28 -11.15 9.59 -8.12
CA GLU A 28 -11.58 8.25 -7.68
C GLU A 28 -10.51 7.20 -7.99
N GLU A 29 -9.90 7.26 -9.17
CA GLU A 29 -8.82 6.35 -9.58
C GLU A 29 -7.63 6.35 -8.60
N THR A 30 -7.13 7.53 -8.22
CA THR A 30 -6.00 7.63 -7.28
C THR A 30 -6.37 7.10 -5.89
N ARG A 31 -7.59 7.34 -5.44
CA ARG A 31 -8.09 6.82 -4.17
C ARG A 31 -8.24 5.30 -4.21
N ASP A 32 -8.79 4.78 -5.31
CA ASP A 32 -9.04 3.35 -5.49
C ASP A 32 -7.72 2.57 -5.59
N GLU A 33 -6.71 3.11 -6.29
CA GLU A 33 -5.36 2.52 -6.30
C GLU A 33 -4.74 2.48 -4.90
N PHE A 34 -4.75 3.61 -4.18
CA PHE A 34 -4.21 3.68 -2.82
C PHE A 34 -4.91 2.69 -1.87
N THR A 35 -6.24 2.65 -1.88
CA THR A 35 -7.02 1.80 -0.98
C THR A 35 -6.90 0.32 -1.35
N LYS A 36 -6.78 0.00 -2.63
CA LYS A 36 -6.48 -1.35 -3.13
C LYS A 36 -5.14 -1.84 -2.60
N ASP A 37 -4.07 -1.04 -2.69
CA ASP A 37 -2.73 -1.46 -2.25
C ASP A 37 -2.68 -1.65 -0.73
N VAL A 38 -3.31 -0.76 0.04
CA VAL A 38 -3.43 -0.89 1.50
C VAL A 38 -4.21 -2.15 1.90
N ALA A 39 -5.37 -2.39 1.28
CA ALA A 39 -6.17 -3.58 1.57
C ALA A 39 -5.44 -4.87 1.16
N ALA A 40 -4.70 -4.85 0.04
CA ALA A 40 -3.89 -5.99 -0.40
C ALA A 40 -2.83 -6.36 0.63
N MET A 41 -2.11 -5.38 1.18
CA MET A 41 -1.11 -5.59 2.24
C MET A 41 -1.76 -6.18 3.49
N ALA A 42 -2.83 -5.56 4.00
CA ALA A 42 -3.51 -6.01 5.22
C ALA A 42 -4.03 -7.46 5.09
N ASN A 43 -4.51 -7.84 3.90
CA ASN A 43 -4.99 -9.20 3.60
C ASN A 43 -3.88 -10.25 3.42
N SER A 44 -2.62 -9.83 3.35
CA SER A 44 -1.50 -10.71 2.95
C SER A 44 -0.39 -10.80 4.00
N GLY A 45 -0.71 -10.49 5.26
CA GLY A 45 0.26 -10.49 6.37
C GLY A 45 0.95 -9.14 6.60
N GLY A 46 0.43 -8.07 6.02
CA GLY A 46 0.95 -6.71 6.15
C GLY A 46 2.12 -6.42 5.22
N GLY A 47 2.66 -5.21 5.34
CA GLY A 47 3.79 -4.76 4.55
C GLY A 47 3.99 -3.26 4.59
N THR A 48 4.97 -2.79 3.82
CA THR A 48 5.32 -1.38 3.70
C THR A 48 5.23 -0.91 2.26
N ILE A 49 4.53 0.19 2.04
CA ILE A 49 4.56 0.95 0.79
C ILE A 49 5.52 2.12 1.01
N VAL A 50 6.53 2.25 0.15
CA VAL A 50 7.55 3.29 0.26
C VAL A 50 7.37 4.30 -0.88
N PHE A 51 6.98 5.52 -0.52
CA PHE A 51 6.79 6.63 -1.44
C PHE A 51 8.07 7.46 -1.58
N GLY A 52 8.36 7.94 -2.79
CA GLY A 52 9.54 8.74 -3.10
C GLY A 52 10.69 7.93 -3.70
N VAL A 53 10.42 6.68 -4.11
CA VAL A 53 11.39 5.80 -4.78
C VAL A 53 10.78 5.32 -6.09
N GLU A 54 11.44 5.61 -7.20
CA GLU A 54 11.09 5.06 -8.50
C GLU A 54 11.58 3.63 -8.62
N GLU A 55 10.71 2.73 -9.07
CA GLU A 55 11.09 1.36 -9.43
C GLU A 55 11.46 1.22 -10.92
N ASP A 56 12.26 0.20 -11.23
CA ASP A 56 12.45 -0.24 -12.60
C ASP A 56 11.25 -1.07 -13.07
N ARG A 57 10.56 -0.60 -14.12
CA ARG A 57 9.35 -1.23 -14.65
C ARG A 57 9.52 -2.67 -15.14
N SER A 58 10.75 -3.12 -15.39
CA SER A 58 11.01 -4.48 -15.89
C SER A 58 11.33 -5.48 -14.79
N THR A 59 11.93 -5.02 -13.69
CA THR A 59 12.39 -5.88 -12.59
C THR A 59 11.65 -5.65 -11.28
N SER A 60 10.84 -4.58 -11.21
CA SER A 60 10.25 -4.03 -9.99
C SER A 60 11.29 -3.76 -8.89
N ALA A 61 12.53 -3.47 -9.27
CA ALA A 61 13.60 -3.14 -8.35
C ALA A 61 13.60 -1.64 -8.01
N ALA A 62 13.89 -1.28 -6.76
CA ALA A 62 14.20 0.09 -6.39
C ALA A 62 15.32 0.64 -7.30
N ARG A 63 15.06 1.76 -7.97
CA ARG A 63 15.96 2.30 -9.00
C ARG A 63 16.52 3.67 -8.65
N THR A 64 15.67 4.60 -8.22
CA THR A 64 16.10 5.98 -7.94
C THR A 64 15.29 6.58 -6.79
N ILE A 65 15.95 7.20 -5.82
CA ILE A 65 15.28 8.05 -4.83
C ILE A 65 14.94 9.38 -5.49
N VAL A 66 13.65 9.70 -5.59
CA VAL A 66 13.14 10.94 -6.19
C VAL A 66 12.56 11.90 -5.15
N GLY A 67 12.20 11.36 -3.99
CA GLY A 67 11.54 12.09 -2.91
C GLY A 67 10.04 12.16 -3.04
N ALA A 68 9.38 12.13 -1.89
CA ALA A 68 7.94 12.31 -1.80
C ALA A 68 7.64 13.79 -1.57
N SER A 69 7.11 14.46 -2.59
CA SER A 69 6.66 15.84 -2.49
C SER A 69 5.27 15.93 -1.83
N SER A 70 4.91 17.10 -1.31
CA SER A 70 3.54 17.37 -0.81
C SER A 70 3.09 16.56 0.40
N TRP A 71 4.04 16.18 1.27
CA TRP A 71 3.71 15.62 2.59
C TRP A 71 3.42 16.73 3.61
N ASP A 72 2.26 16.63 4.26
CA ASP A 72 1.87 17.43 5.41
C ASP A 72 0.79 16.70 6.23
N ASP A 73 0.42 17.26 7.38
CA ASP A 73 -0.62 16.71 8.26
C ASP A 73 -1.97 16.54 7.55
N SER A 74 -2.29 17.42 6.58
CA SER A 74 -3.52 17.37 5.81
C SER A 74 -3.53 16.17 4.86
N ARG A 75 -2.41 15.92 4.17
CA ARG A 75 -2.22 14.78 3.27
C ARG A 75 -2.25 13.47 4.04
N GLN A 76 -1.57 13.39 5.18
CA GLN A 76 -1.64 12.25 6.08
C GLN A 76 -3.10 11.96 6.51
N ARG A 77 -3.83 12.98 6.96
CA ARG A 77 -5.24 12.85 7.37
C ARG A 77 -6.12 12.40 6.21
N THR A 78 -5.87 12.92 5.00
CA THR A 78 -6.64 12.57 3.80
C THR A 78 -6.44 11.09 3.44
N LEU A 79 -5.20 10.60 3.41
CA LEU A 79 -4.92 9.18 3.14
C LEU A 79 -5.56 8.26 4.18
N ARG A 80 -5.48 8.60 5.47
CA ARG A 80 -6.17 7.85 6.53
C ARG A 80 -7.68 7.81 6.33
N THR A 81 -8.26 8.95 5.95
CA THR A 81 -9.71 9.07 5.70
C THR A 81 -10.14 8.23 4.50
N TRP A 82 -9.33 8.21 3.43
CA TRP A 82 -9.57 7.37 2.26
C TRP A 82 -9.55 5.89 2.64
N ALA A 83 -8.50 5.42 3.32
CA ALA A 83 -8.42 4.02 3.74
C ALA A 83 -9.59 3.63 4.66
N PHE A 84 -9.94 4.48 5.63
CA PHE A 84 -11.02 4.19 6.57
C PHE A 84 -12.40 4.09 5.90
N ASN A 85 -12.69 4.97 4.93
CA ASN A 85 -14.00 5.04 4.30
C ASN A 85 -14.19 4.06 3.13
N SER A 86 -13.10 3.63 2.49
CA SER A 86 -13.15 2.82 1.27
C SER A 86 -12.81 1.35 1.49
N ILE A 87 -12.28 0.98 2.66
CA ILE A 87 -11.90 -0.39 3.00
C ILE A 87 -12.82 -0.94 4.08
N HIS A 88 -13.34 -2.16 3.89
CA HIS A 88 -14.35 -2.78 4.76
C HIS A 88 -14.01 -4.25 5.10
N PRO A 89 -13.82 -4.61 6.38
CA PRO A 89 -13.74 -3.69 7.53
C PRO A 89 -12.57 -2.70 7.36
N PRO A 90 -12.56 -1.55 8.05
CA PRO A 90 -11.46 -0.60 7.95
C PRO A 90 -10.13 -1.21 8.38
N VAL A 91 -9.04 -0.86 7.68
CA VAL A 91 -7.69 -1.23 8.13
C VAL A 91 -7.28 -0.28 9.26
N HIS A 92 -7.12 -0.83 10.46
CA HIS A 92 -6.59 -0.12 11.61
C HIS A 92 -5.06 -0.17 11.63
N GLY A 93 -4.41 0.75 12.37
CA GLY A 93 -2.96 0.71 12.54
C GLY A 93 -2.13 1.13 11.32
N LEU A 94 -2.68 1.92 10.39
CA LEU A 94 -1.87 2.54 9.34
C LEU A 94 -0.88 3.53 9.95
N GLU A 95 0.40 3.32 9.73
CA GLU A 95 1.47 4.16 10.30
C GLU A 95 2.28 4.80 9.19
N PHE A 96 2.56 6.09 9.33
CA PHE A 96 3.41 6.83 8.39
C PHE A 96 4.68 7.23 9.12
N ALA A 97 5.83 6.92 8.51
CA ALA A 97 7.15 7.32 9.00
C ALA A 97 7.90 8.04 7.89
N LEU A 98 8.57 9.15 8.25
CA LEU A 98 9.38 9.93 7.31
C LEU A 98 10.84 9.57 7.53
N ILE A 99 11.54 9.29 6.44
CA ILE A 99 12.98 9.03 6.45
C ILE A 99 13.65 10.03 5.54
N GLN A 100 14.72 10.63 6.03
CA GLN A 100 15.59 11.52 5.26
C GLN A 100 16.76 10.70 4.70
N GLU A 101 16.93 10.70 3.39
CA GLU A 101 18.03 10.05 2.68
C GLU A 101 18.67 11.09 1.75
N ASP A 102 19.94 11.43 2.00
CA ASP A 102 20.69 12.42 1.22
C ASP A 102 19.97 13.77 0.99
N GLY A 103 19.21 14.21 2.01
CA GLY A 103 18.46 15.49 1.98
C GLY A 103 17.12 15.42 1.24
N VAL A 104 16.69 14.22 0.86
CA VAL A 104 15.41 13.94 0.22
C VAL A 104 14.52 13.14 1.18
N GLU A 105 13.24 13.53 1.26
CA GLU A 105 12.27 12.86 2.12
C GLU A 105 11.61 11.66 1.42
N VAL A 106 11.60 10.52 2.10
CA VAL A 106 10.93 9.28 1.69
C VAL A 106 9.91 8.92 2.76
N ILE A 107 8.75 8.41 2.36
CA ILE A 107 7.65 8.14 3.29
C ILE A 107 7.32 6.66 3.27
N LEU A 108 7.35 6.05 4.45
CA LEU A 108 6.99 4.67 4.66
C LEU A 108 5.57 4.64 5.20
N LEU A 109 4.68 3.97 4.49
CA LEU A 109 3.36 3.58 4.97
C LEU A 109 3.39 2.12 5.36
N ASN A 110 3.29 1.84 6.65
CA ASN A 110 3.14 0.49 7.17
C ASN A 110 1.66 0.14 7.31
N ALA A 111 1.24 -0.91 6.60
CA ALA A 111 -0.05 -1.55 6.77
C ALA A 111 0.18 -2.87 7.51
N GLN A 112 -0.26 -2.94 8.77
CA GLN A 112 -0.02 -4.11 9.61
C GLN A 112 -0.83 -5.33 9.11
N ALA A 113 -0.35 -6.52 9.47
CA ALA A 113 -1.13 -7.74 9.32
C ALA A 113 -2.44 -7.61 10.09
N SER A 114 -3.56 -7.91 9.44
CA SER A 114 -4.88 -7.81 10.07
C SER A 114 -5.41 -9.17 10.47
N ALA A 115 -6.09 -9.23 11.63
CA ALA A 115 -6.89 -10.37 12.03
C ALA A 115 -8.30 -10.32 11.40
N ASP A 116 -8.75 -9.14 10.95
CA ASP A 116 -10.12 -8.86 10.47
C ASP A 116 -10.28 -9.09 8.95
N THR A 117 -9.53 -10.03 8.39
CA THR A 117 -9.59 -10.34 6.95
C THR A 117 -10.91 -11.02 6.52
N PRO A 118 -11.38 -10.86 5.28
CA PRO A 118 -10.78 -10.06 4.22
C PRO A 118 -11.25 -8.60 4.27
N HIS A 119 -10.31 -7.68 4.07
CA HIS A 119 -10.55 -6.28 3.78
C HIS A 119 -10.99 -6.11 2.32
N LEU A 120 -12.21 -5.62 2.14
CA LEU A 120 -12.86 -5.39 0.85
C LEU A 120 -12.73 -3.93 0.43
N ILE A 121 -12.65 -3.68 -0.87
CA ILE A 121 -12.82 -2.35 -1.49
C ILE A 121 -14.08 -2.35 -2.38
N ILE A 122 -14.70 -1.20 -2.56
CA ILE A 122 -15.78 -1.01 -3.56
C ILE A 122 -15.18 -0.34 -4.78
N MET A 123 -15.18 -1.03 -5.91
CA MET A 123 -14.67 -0.50 -7.17
C MET A 123 -15.69 -0.75 -8.28
N ASN A 124 -16.12 0.31 -8.96
CA ASN A 124 -17.15 0.25 -10.02
C ASN A 124 -18.45 -0.45 -9.56
N GLY A 125 -18.91 -0.17 -8.34
CA GLY A 125 -20.17 -0.71 -7.80
C GLY A 125 -20.14 -2.18 -7.37
N SER A 126 -18.98 -2.83 -7.38
CA SER A 126 -18.79 -4.20 -6.89
C SER A 126 -17.75 -4.23 -5.79
N PHE A 127 -17.98 -5.03 -4.75
CA PHE A 127 -16.95 -5.29 -3.75
C PHE A 127 -15.90 -6.26 -4.31
N ARG A 128 -14.64 -6.07 -3.91
CA ARG A 128 -13.52 -6.96 -4.25
C ARG A 128 -12.59 -7.07 -3.05
N ALA A 129 -11.98 -8.24 -2.86
CA ALA A 129 -10.99 -8.47 -1.81
C ALA A 129 -9.59 -8.57 -2.44
N PRO A 130 -8.80 -7.49 -2.47
CA PRO A 130 -7.45 -7.55 -3.01
C PRO A 130 -6.51 -8.34 -2.08
N ARG A 131 -5.61 -9.14 -2.64
CA ARG A 131 -4.49 -9.78 -1.93
C ARG A 131 -3.22 -9.70 -2.76
N ARG A 132 -2.06 -9.79 -2.11
CA ARG A 132 -0.75 -9.81 -2.78
C ARG A 132 -0.49 -11.21 -3.37
N GLU A 133 0.18 -11.22 -4.51
CA GLU A 133 0.70 -12.40 -5.19
C GLU A 133 2.06 -12.05 -5.79
N GLY A 134 3.14 -12.37 -5.06
CA GLY A 134 4.45 -11.78 -5.34
C GLY A 134 4.38 -10.26 -5.18
N ALA A 135 4.95 -9.51 -6.13
CA ALA A 135 4.85 -8.05 -6.20
C ALA A 135 3.47 -7.56 -6.71
N GLY A 136 2.65 -8.45 -7.28
CA GLY A 136 1.36 -8.09 -7.84
C GLY A 136 0.21 -8.09 -6.84
N THR A 137 -0.92 -7.55 -7.25
CA THR A 137 -2.19 -7.62 -6.52
C THR A 137 -3.25 -8.34 -7.37
N VAL A 138 -3.85 -9.39 -6.81
CA VAL A 138 -4.96 -10.15 -7.39
C VAL A 138 -6.21 -9.99 -6.52
N TYR A 139 -7.39 -10.37 -7.03
CA TYR A 139 -8.62 -10.39 -6.25
C TYR A 139 -8.93 -11.82 -5.81
N MET A 140 -9.24 -11.99 -4.52
CA MET A 140 -9.68 -13.28 -3.98
C MET A 140 -10.95 -13.76 -4.68
N SER A 141 -11.02 -15.06 -4.92
CA SER A 141 -12.23 -15.76 -5.31
C SER A 141 -13.25 -15.76 -4.17
N GLU A 142 -14.51 -16.05 -4.49
CA GLU A 142 -15.57 -16.19 -3.49
C GLU A 142 -15.22 -17.21 -2.40
N ARG A 143 -14.61 -18.33 -2.79
CA ARG A 143 -14.18 -19.38 -1.84
C ARG A 143 -13.06 -18.93 -0.91
N GLU A 144 -12.09 -18.15 -1.41
CA GLU A 144 -11.05 -17.55 -0.57
C GLU A 144 -11.66 -16.57 0.43
N ILE A 145 -12.59 -15.70 -0.02
CA ILE A 145 -13.32 -14.76 0.84
C ILE A 145 -14.06 -15.51 1.97
N GLU A 146 -14.79 -16.58 1.61
CA GLU A 146 -15.51 -17.42 2.58
C GLU A 146 -14.56 -18.04 3.63
N SER A 147 -13.40 -18.51 3.19
CA SER A 147 -12.43 -19.12 4.09
C SER A 147 -11.83 -18.10 5.06
N HIS A 148 -11.51 -16.89 4.60
CA HIS A 148 -11.00 -15.82 5.46
C HIS A 148 -12.01 -15.41 6.53
N TYR A 149 -13.30 -15.27 6.18
CA TYR A 149 -14.35 -14.95 7.16
C TYR A 149 -14.48 -15.98 8.28
N ARG A 150 -14.12 -17.25 8.04
CA ARG A 150 -14.16 -18.29 9.09
C ARG A 150 -12.96 -18.25 10.03
N THR A 151 -11.83 -17.74 9.56
CA THR A 151 -10.57 -17.73 10.31
C THR A 151 -10.32 -16.42 11.03
N SER A 152 -11.00 -15.35 10.63
CA SER A 152 -10.95 -14.07 11.31
C SER A 152 -11.66 -14.10 12.65
N VAL A 153 -11.09 -13.39 13.63
CA VAL A 153 -11.31 -13.61 15.07
C VAL A 153 -11.99 -12.41 15.71
#